data_AF-A0AAD6VDB3-F1
#
_entry.id   AF-A0AAD6VDB3-F1
#
_cell.length_a   1.000
_cell.length_b   1.000
_cell.length_c   1.000
_cell.angle_alpha   90.00
_cell.angle_beta   90.00
_cell.angle_gamma   90.00
#
_symmetry.space_group_name_H-M   'P 1'
#
loop_
_entity.id
_entity.type
_entity.pdbx_description
1 polymer ?
#
loop_
_entity_poly.entity_id
_entity_poly.type
_entity_poly.pdbx_seq_one_letter_code
_entity_poly.pdbx_strand_id
1 'polypeptide(L)'
;MGAKIGRNCAIYPGGRIDLMTEPDLVQLGDNVALDDCSVVAHINSRGKFALNSLKIGDGCAMRSGSRLLSGASMEDSSMLCEHTLLPSGDVADSGSAYFGWPAQRLDEP
;
A
#
# COMPACT_ATOMS: atom_id res chain seq x y z
N MET A 1 -18.41 -8.12 -2.85
CA MET A 1 -17.84 -6.95 -2.16
C MET A 1 -16.74 -7.44 -1.25
N GLY A 2 -15.58 -6.80 -1.28
CA GLY A 2 -14.37 -7.14 -0.54
C GLY A 2 -13.12 -6.94 -1.38
N ALA A 3 -11.98 -6.86 -0.70
CA ALA A 3 -10.68 -6.86 -1.34
C ALA A 3 -10.43 -8.19 -2.06
N LYS A 4 -9.71 -8.13 -3.18
CA LYS A 4 -9.16 -9.32 -3.82
C LYS A 4 -7.82 -9.61 -3.18
N ILE A 5 -7.68 -10.78 -2.58
CA ILE A 5 -6.51 -11.16 -1.81
C ILE A 5 -5.95 -12.45 -2.41
N GLY A 6 -4.67 -12.47 -2.73
CA GLY A 6 -3.95 -13.65 -3.18
C GLY A 6 -3.73 -14.68 -2.06
N ARG A 7 -2.83 -15.61 -2.32
CA ARG A 7 -2.46 -16.70 -1.40
C ARG A 7 -1.39 -16.25 -0.43
N ASN A 8 -1.41 -16.81 0.78
CA ASN A 8 -0.39 -16.59 1.81
C ASN A 8 -0.19 -15.12 2.21
N CYS A 9 -1.25 -14.30 2.15
CA CYS A 9 -1.17 -12.92 2.61
C CYS A 9 -1.30 -12.85 4.13
N ALA A 10 -0.44 -12.06 4.78
CA ALA A 10 -0.60 -11.66 6.17
C ALA A 10 -1.18 -10.24 6.19
N ILE A 11 -2.39 -10.07 6.72
CA ILE A 11 -3.09 -8.79 6.69
C ILE A 11 -3.46 -8.41 8.11
N TYR A 12 -2.88 -7.33 8.62
CA TYR A 12 -3.08 -6.83 9.98
C TYR A 12 -2.91 -7.92 11.05
N PRO A 13 -1.79 -8.69 11.07
CA PRO A 13 -1.62 -9.82 12.00
C PRO A 13 -1.62 -9.40 13.48
N GLY A 14 -1.34 -8.12 13.76
CA GLY A 14 -1.42 -7.54 15.11
C GLY A 14 -2.86 -7.23 15.59
N GLY A 15 -3.89 -7.49 14.79
CA GLY A 15 -5.29 -7.30 15.14
C GLY A 15 -5.76 -5.83 15.16
N ARG A 16 -4.87 -4.87 14.88
CA ARG A 16 -5.22 -3.48 14.63
C ARG A 16 -5.34 -3.28 13.13
N ILE A 17 -6.58 -3.07 12.68
CA ILE A 17 -6.84 -2.56 11.35
C ILE A 17 -6.74 -1.05 11.48
N ASP A 18 -5.76 -0.46 10.81
CA ASP A 18 -5.69 1.00 10.69
C ASP A 18 -6.76 1.46 9.68
N LEU A 19 -6.36 1.94 8.50
CA LEU A 19 -7.29 2.46 7.51
C LEU A 19 -7.25 1.63 6.23
N MET A 20 -8.25 0.76 6.04
CA MET A 20 -8.60 0.16 4.74
C MET A 20 -10.08 0.45 4.45
N THR A 21 -10.35 1.68 4.03
CA THR A 21 -11.71 2.26 3.98
C THR A 21 -12.55 1.74 2.81
N GLU A 22 -11.91 1.43 1.67
CA GLU A 22 -12.58 0.93 0.47
C GLU A 22 -12.01 -0.43 0.04
N PRO A 23 -12.28 -1.51 0.79
CA PRO A 23 -11.72 -2.83 0.49
C PRO A 23 -12.07 -3.30 -0.94
N ASP A 24 -13.24 -2.95 -1.46
CA ASP A 24 -13.67 -3.25 -2.84
C ASP A 24 -12.71 -2.75 -3.93
N LEU A 25 -11.89 -1.74 -3.62
CA LEU A 25 -10.94 -1.12 -4.55
C LEU A 25 -9.50 -1.61 -4.35
N VAL A 26 -9.25 -2.53 -3.41
CA VAL A 26 -7.93 -3.03 -3.07
C VAL A 26 -7.71 -4.42 -3.68
N GLN A 27 -6.58 -4.59 -4.35
CA GLN A 27 -6.13 -5.87 -4.89
C GLN A 27 -4.73 -6.18 -4.36
N LEU A 28 -4.59 -7.32 -3.68
CA LEU A 28 -3.34 -7.86 -3.19
C LEU A 28 -2.97 -9.10 -4.01
N GLY A 29 -1.71 -9.17 -4.42
CA GLY A 29 -1.09 -10.37 -5.00
C GLY A 29 -0.88 -11.49 -3.98
N ASP A 30 -0.07 -12.47 -4.36
CA ASP A 30 0.35 -13.58 -3.51
C ASP A 30 1.51 -13.17 -2.58
N ASN A 31 1.58 -13.76 -1.38
CA ASN A 31 2.65 -13.55 -0.39
C ASN A 31 2.83 -12.09 0.06
N VAL A 32 1.75 -11.32 0.11
CA VAL A 32 1.75 -9.92 0.57
C VAL A 32 1.70 -9.84 2.10
N ALA A 33 2.52 -8.96 2.69
CA ALA A 33 2.51 -8.66 4.11
C ALA A 33 2.08 -7.21 4.37
N LEU A 34 0.92 -7.03 4.99
CA LEU A 34 0.42 -5.76 5.50
C LEU A 34 0.48 -5.78 7.03
N ASP A 35 1.40 -5.01 7.60
CA ASP A 35 1.50 -4.82 9.06
C ASP A 35 0.47 -3.78 9.53
N ASP A 36 0.81 -2.90 10.47
CA ASP A 36 -0.05 -1.79 10.92
C ASP A 36 0.02 -0.60 9.94
N CYS A 37 -0.53 -0.75 8.74
CA CYS A 37 -0.42 0.24 7.65
C CYS A 37 -1.77 0.77 7.12
N SER A 38 -1.75 1.97 6.52
CA SER A 38 -2.93 2.57 5.90
C SER A 38 -2.97 2.33 4.38
N VAL A 39 -4.10 1.84 3.86
CA VAL A 39 -4.40 1.65 2.43
C VAL A 39 -5.69 2.40 2.09
N VAL A 40 -5.55 3.58 1.48
CA VAL A 40 -6.68 4.51 1.30
C VAL A 40 -6.94 4.74 -0.18
N ALA A 41 -8.05 4.22 -0.70
CA ALA A 41 -8.35 4.23 -2.14
C ALA A 41 -8.98 5.54 -2.61
N HIS A 42 -9.34 6.44 -1.69
CA HIS A 42 -9.95 7.72 -2.00
C HIS A 42 -9.02 8.92 -1.80
N ILE A 43 -9.28 9.97 -2.56
CA ILE A 43 -8.71 11.30 -2.32
C ILE A 43 -9.84 12.33 -2.27
N ASN A 44 -9.80 13.20 -1.27
CA ASN A 44 -10.68 14.36 -1.18
C ASN A 44 -9.84 15.63 -1.38
N SER A 45 -9.99 16.25 -2.54
CA SER A 45 -9.29 17.50 -2.87
C SER A 45 -10.31 18.60 -3.13
N ARG A 46 -10.39 19.58 -2.22
CA ARG A 46 -11.26 20.77 -2.33
C ARG A 46 -12.74 20.39 -2.56
N GLY A 47 -13.24 19.41 -1.82
CA GLY A 47 -14.63 18.94 -1.94
C GLY A 47 -14.89 18.04 -3.16
N LYS A 48 -13.87 17.72 -3.95
CA LYS A 48 -13.95 16.68 -4.99
C LYS A 48 -13.42 15.38 -4.42
N PHE A 49 -14.32 14.40 -4.35
CA PHE A 49 -14.01 13.05 -3.94
C PHE A 49 -13.76 12.18 -5.18
N ALA A 50 -12.59 11.56 -5.25
CA ALA A 50 -12.23 10.62 -6.30
C ALA A 50 -11.83 9.28 -5.68
N LEU A 51 -12.24 8.20 -6.33
CA LEU A 51 -11.93 6.82 -5.97
C LEU A 51 -11.00 6.24 -7.03
N ASN A 52 -9.92 5.60 -6.59
CA ASN A 52 -8.98 4.93 -7.48
C ASN A 52 -8.70 3.53 -6.94
N SER A 53 -8.58 2.55 -7.82
CA SER A 53 -8.15 1.21 -7.42
C SER A 53 -6.70 1.22 -6.97
N LEU A 54 -6.41 0.47 -5.90
CA LEU A 54 -5.06 0.23 -5.42
C LEU A 54 -4.64 -1.20 -5.75
N LYS A 55 -3.45 -1.34 -6.32
CA LYS A 55 -2.86 -2.64 -6.63
C LYS A 55 -1.55 -2.79 -5.86
N ILE A 56 -1.46 -3.87 -5.11
CA ILE A 56 -0.26 -4.31 -4.41
C ILE A 56 0.14 -5.65 -5.02
N GLY A 57 1.29 -5.68 -5.69
CA GLY A 57 1.83 -6.83 -6.40
C GLY A 57 2.22 -8.00 -5.50
N ASP A 58 2.78 -9.04 -6.12
CA ASP A 58 3.19 -10.26 -5.44
C ASP A 58 4.44 -10.03 -4.59
N GLY A 59 4.49 -10.59 -3.39
CA GLY A 59 5.64 -10.49 -2.48
C GLY A 59 5.88 -9.10 -1.90
N CYS A 60 4.91 -8.19 -2.03
CA CYS A 60 5.03 -6.84 -1.48
C CYS A 60 4.90 -6.80 0.05
N ALA A 61 5.54 -5.81 0.66
CA ALA A 61 5.44 -5.58 2.10
C ALA A 61 5.17 -4.11 2.44
N MET A 62 4.19 -3.87 3.31
CA MET A 62 3.91 -2.56 3.90
C MET A 62 4.15 -2.65 5.41
N ARG A 63 5.20 -1.97 5.88
CA ARG A 63 5.62 -1.98 7.29
C ARG A 63 4.74 -1.06 8.14
N SER A 64 4.86 -1.21 9.45
CA SER A 64 4.10 -0.42 10.42
C SER A 64 4.20 1.08 10.19
N GLY A 65 3.06 1.76 10.23
CA GLY A 65 2.92 3.20 10.02
C GLY A 65 3.09 3.65 8.57
N SER A 66 3.32 2.75 7.61
CA SER A 66 3.38 3.10 6.19
C SER A 66 1.99 3.41 5.62
N ARG A 67 1.95 4.21 4.56
CA ARG A 67 0.71 4.67 3.92
C ARG A 67 0.79 4.58 2.41
N LEU A 68 -0.21 3.94 1.82
CA LEU A 68 -0.46 3.90 0.38
C LEU A 68 -1.68 4.77 0.07
N LEU A 69 -1.47 5.86 -0.67
CA LEU A 69 -2.53 6.81 -1.00
C LEU A 69 -3.23 6.48 -2.32
N SER A 70 -4.42 7.05 -2.51
CA SER A 70 -5.28 6.82 -3.67
C SER A 70 -4.55 6.97 -5.00
N GLY A 71 -4.69 5.97 -5.86
CA GLY A 71 -4.07 5.93 -7.18
C GLY A 71 -2.60 5.52 -7.19
N ALA A 72 -1.98 5.31 -6.03
CA ALA A 72 -0.66 4.72 -5.95
C ALA A 72 -0.71 3.21 -6.17
N SER A 73 0.40 2.62 -6.62
CA SER A 73 0.52 1.18 -6.81
C SER A 73 1.88 0.66 -6.39
N MET A 74 1.91 -0.59 -5.93
CA MET A 74 3.14 -1.30 -5.61
C MET A 74 3.33 -2.43 -6.62
N GLU A 75 4.44 -2.42 -7.34
CA GLU A 75 4.85 -3.52 -8.21
C GLU A 75 5.47 -4.66 -7.39
N ASP A 76 5.62 -5.82 -8.02
CA ASP A 76 6.01 -7.06 -7.36
C ASP A 76 7.33 -6.91 -6.56
N SER A 77 7.38 -7.52 -5.37
CA SER A 77 8.52 -7.51 -4.46
C SER A 77 8.98 -6.12 -4.01
N SER A 78 8.12 -5.10 -4.09
CA SER A 78 8.41 -3.77 -3.54
C SER A 78 8.06 -3.68 -2.05
N MET A 79 8.72 -2.77 -1.34
CA MET A 79 8.54 -2.59 0.11
C MET A 79 8.38 -1.12 0.49
N LEU A 80 7.39 -0.81 1.31
CA LEU A 80 7.31 0.45 2.04
C LEU A 80 7.82 0.25 3.46
N CYS A 81 8.93 0.90 3.80
CA CYS A 81 9.51 0.86 5.14
C CYS A 81 8.61 1.57 6.17
N GLU A 82 8.98 1.44 7.44
CA GLU A 82 8.25 2.02 8.56
C GLU A 82 8.02 3.52 8.35
N HIS A 83 6.81 3.99 8.64
CA HIS A 83 6.43 5.41 8.51
C HIS A 83 6.61 6.03 7.11
N THR A 84 6.65 5.20 6.06
CA THR A 84 6.79 5.67 4.67
C THR A 84 5.46 6.04 4.06
N LEU A 85 5.38 7.19 3.37
CA LEU A 85 4.18 7.61 2.65
C LEU A 85 4.41 7.58 1.15
N LEU A 86 3.75 6.66 0.44
CA LEU A 86 3.71 6.65 -1.02
C LEU A 86 2.59 7.58 -1.51
N PRO A 87 2.92 8.71 -2.19
CA PRO A 87 1.94 9.70 -2.62
C PRO A 87 0.94 9.17 -3.65
N SER A 88 -0.20 9.87 -3.76
CA SER A 88 -1.22 9.54 -4.75
C SER A 88 -0.68 9.58 -6.18
N GLY A 89 -0.87 8.49 -6.92
CA GLY A 89 -0.44 8.37 -8.31
C GLY A 89 0.99 7.87 -8.50
N ASP A 90 1.77 7.73 -7.42
CA ASP A 90 3.13 7.21 -7.49
C ASP A 90 3.16 5.67 -7.53
N VAL A 91 4.23 5.14 -8.11
CA VAL A 91 4.46 3.70 -8.24
C VAL A 91 5.70 3.32 -7.44
N ALA A 92 5.58 2.31 -6.58
CA ALA A 92 6.73 1.65 -6.00
C ALA A 92 7.24 0.59 -6.98
N ASP A 93 8.42 0.81 -7.53
CA ASP A 93 9.04 -0.02 -8.56
C ASP A 93 9.33 -1.44 -8.03
N SER A 94 9.26 -2.41 -8.94
CA SER A 94 9.51 -3.81 -8.59
C SER A 94 10.88 -4.02 -7.94
N GLY A 95 10.92 -4.85 -6.89
CA GLY A 95 12.14 -5.17 -6.14
C GLY A 95 12.75 -4.01 -5.35
N SER A 96 12.07 -2.84 -5.27
CA SER A 96 12.62 -1.65 -4.61
C SER A 96 12.01 -1.44 -3.22
N ALA A 97 12.83 -0.98 -2.28
CA ALA A 97 12.38 -0.52 -0.97
C ALA A 97 12.27 1.01 -0.97
N TYR A 98 11.31 1.56 -0.23
CA TYR A 98 11.09 2.99 -0.10
C TYR A 98 11.06 3.40 1.36
N PHE A 99 11.59 4.60 1.66
CA PHE A 99 11.59 5.18 2.99
C PHE A 99 11.18 6.66 2.97
N GLY A 100 10.68 7.17 4.09
CA GLY A 100 10.45 8.60 4.29
C GLY A 100 9.06 9.11 3.88
N TRP A 101 8.87 10.42 4.09
CA TRP A 101 7.60 11.09 3.83
C TRP A 101 7.87 12.47 3.20
N PRO A 102 7.69 12.63 1.88
CA PRO A 102 7.24 11.63 0.90
C PRO A 102 8.27 10.51 0.68
N ALA A 103 7.79 9.36 0.20
CA ALA A 103 8.62 8.18 -0.08
C ALA A 103 9.77 8.50 -1.05
N GLN A 104 10.96 8.02 -0.71
CA GLN A 104 12.15 8.01 -1.54
C GLN A 104 12.63 6.58 -1.67
N ARG A 105 13.10 6.22 -2.87
CA ARG A 105 13.68 4.91 -3.11
C ARG A 105 14.95 4.75 -2.28
N LEU A 106 15.09 3.61 -1.63
CA LEU A 106 16.30 3.20 -0.96
C LEU A 106 17.24 2.64 -2.03
N ASP A 107 18.34 3.36 -2.28
CA ASP A 107 19.39 2.86 -3.17
C ASP A 107 20.21 1.77 -2.47
N GLU A 108 20.61 0.74 -3.21
CA GLU A 108 21.61 -0.21 -2.71
C GLU A 108 22.94 0.53 -2.49
N PRO A 109 23.68 0.21 -1.41
CA PRO A 109 25.00 0.80 -1.14
C PRO A 109 26.06 0.45 -2.20
#